data_AF-A0A832NU88-F1
#
_entry.id   AF-A0A832NU88-F1
#
_cell.length_a   1.000
_cell.length_b   1.000
_cell.length_c   1.000
_cell.angle_alpha   90.00
_cell.angle_beta   90.00
_cell.angle_gamma   90.00
#
_symmetry.space_group_name_H-M   'P 1'
#
loop_
_entity.id
_entity.type
_entity.pdbx_description
1 polymer ?
#
loop_
_entity_poly.entity_id
_entity_poly.type
_entity_poly.pdbx_seq_one_letter_code
_entity_poly.pdbx_strand_id
1 'polypeptide(L)'
;MKSVKAYRFRWLILFSLMALILSVEVQWLNMAPVGRVVNVYYQGQVSTRFSNPVELLSLAYLIIFVIASIPASYMIHRLGITLSVRIAAGMIIFGSLGKWIYLANFPVVLFCQIVLALSQA
;
A
#
# COMPACT_ATOMS: atom_id res chain seq x y z
N MET A 1 21.84 -34.49 -0.91
CA MET A 1 21.16 -33.18 -1.06
C MET A 1 20.74 -33.05 -2.52
N LYS A 2 19.44 -32.96 -2.84
CA LYS A 2 18.99 -32.82 -4.23
C LYS A 2 19.51 -31.48 -4.77
N SER A 3 20.38 -31.51 -5.78
CA SER A 3 20.90 -30.32 -6.45
C SER A 3 19.73 -29.54 -7.06
N VAL A 4 19.38 -28.42 -6.44
CA VAL A 4 18.29 -27.55 -6.91
C VAL A 4 18.85 -26.77 -8.09
N LYS A 5 18.52 -27.20 -9.32
CA LYS A 5 18.83 -26.41 -10.53
C LYS A 5 18.19 -25.02 -10.39
N ALA A 6 19.03 -24.00 -10.25
CA ALA A 6 18.60 -22.62 -10.27
C ALA A 6 18.15 -22.26 -11.69
N TYR A 7 16.85 -22.35 -11.95
CA TYR A 7 16.27 -21.92 -13.22
C TYR A 7 16.35 -20.40 -13.33
N ARG A 8 16.79 -19.89 -14.49
CA ARG A 8 16.83 -18.44 -14.79
C ARG A 8 15.47 -17.76 -14.57
N PHE A 9 14.38 -18.49 -14.78
CA PHE A 9 13.00 -18.03 -14.57
C PHE A 9 12.71 -17.61 -13.12
N ARG A 10 13.42 -18.13 -12.12
CA ARG A 10 13.24 -17.72 -10.71
C ARG A 10 13.61 -16.26 -10.48
N TRP A 11 14.65 -15.77 -11.15
CA TRP A 11 15.08 -14.37 -11.05
C TRP A 11 14.02 -13.42 -11.59
N LEU A 12 13.29 -13.82 -12.62
CA LEU A 12 12.20 -13.02 -13.17
C LEU A 12 11.03 -12.92 -12.18
N ILE A 13 10.66 -14.02 -11.53
CA ILE A 13 9.61 -14.02 -10.49
C ILE A 13 10.03 -13.15 -9.30
N LEU A 14 11.28 -13.30 -8.83
CA LEU A 14 11.82 -12.49 -7.74
C LEU A 14 11.84 -11.01 -8.09
N PHE A 15 12.27 -10.67 -9.31
CA PHE A 15 12.28 -9.29 -9.79
C PHE A 15 10.87 -8.69 -9.82
N SER A 16 9.87 -9.44 -10.30
CA SER A 16 8.47 -9.00 -10.29
C SER A 16 7.95 -8.78 -8.87
N LEU A 17 8.29 -9.66 -7.93
CA LEU A 17 7.94 -9.50 -6.50
C LEU A 17 8.61 -8.25 -5.90
N MET A 18 9.89 -8.02 -6.22
CA MET A 18 10.60 -6.82 -5.76
C MET A 18 10.01 -5.55 -6.33
N ALA A 19 9.63 -5.53 -7.61
CA ALA A 19 8.96 -4.39 -8.22
C ALA A 19 7.61 -4.08 -7.56
N LEU A 20 6.85 -5.11 -7.19
CA LEU A 20 5.57 -4.96 -6.49
C LEU A 20 5.79 -4.39 -5.08
N ILE A 21 6.76 -4.91 -4.33
CA ILE A 21 7.12 -4.39 -3.00
C ILE A 21 7.58 -2.94 -3.09
N LEU A 22 8.47 -2.61 -4.04
CA LEU A 22 8.89 -1.22 -4.25
C LEU A 22 7.71 -0.29 -4.56
N SER A 23 6.75 -0.76 -5.36
CA SER A 23 5.57 0.04 -5.73
C SER A 23 4.72 0.42 -4.53
N VAL A 24 4.54 -0.49 -3.55
CA VAL A 24 3.74 -0.21 -2.36
C VAL A 24 4.50 0.64 -1.34
N GLU A 25 5.80 0.38 -1.14
CA GLU A 25 6.64 1.16 -0.21
C GLU A 25 6.75 2.64 -0.61
N VAL A 26 6.86 2.91 -1.92
CA VAL A 26 6.88 4.29 -2.43
C VAL A 26 5.56 5.01 -2.14
N GLN A 27 4.43 4.30 -2.18
CA GLN A 27 3.11 4.92 -1.97
C GLN A 27 2.83 5.29 -0.53
N TRP A 28 3.45 4.61 0.42
CA TRP A 28 3.32 4.92 1.85
C TRP A 28 3.94 6.29 2.19
N LEU A 29 5.14 6.56 1.69
CA LEU A 29 5.93 7.76 2.06
C LEU A 29 5.91 8.89 1.03
N ASN A 30 5.18 8.74 -0.09
CA ASN A 30 5.18 9.70 -1.20
C ASN A 30 4.89 11.16 -0.76
N MET A 31 3.97 11.35 0.19
CA MET A 31 3.54 12.68 0.63
C MET A 31 4.41 13.28 1.75
N ALA A 32 5.34 12.52 2.33
CA ALA A 32 6.18 13.01 3.43
C ALA A 32 7.14 14.14 3.01
N PRO A 33 7.87 14.05 1.86
CA PRO A 33 8.79 15.11 1.43
C PRO A 33 8.10 16.43 1.10
N VAL A 34 6.86 16.36 0.60
CA VAL A 34 6.05 17.52 0.19
C VAL A 34 4.97 17.87 1.21
N GLY A 35 5.10 17.37 2.45
CA GLY A 35 4.02 17.41 3.44
C GLY A 35 3.49 18.81 3.76
N ARG A 36 4.37 19.82 3.74
CA ARG A 36 3.95 21.22 3.96
C ARG A 36 2.98 21.71 2.88
N VAL A 37 3.27 21.42 1.61
CA VAL A 37 2.42 21.80 0.47
C VAL A 37 1.12 21.00 0.49
N VAL A 38 1.20 19.71 0.79
CA VAL A 38 0.04 18.81 0.89
C VAL A 38 -0.91 19.25 2.01
N ASN A 39 -0.38 19.64 3.16
CA ASN A 39 -1.19 20.14 4.27
C ASN A 39 -1.95 21.40 3.87
N VAL A 40 -1.33 22.33 3.14
CA VAL A 40 -2.02 23.52 2.60
C VAL A 40 -3.06 23.13 1.55
N TYR A 41 -2.72 22.20 0.65
CA TYR A 41 -3.62 21.75 -0.42
C TYR A 41 -4.94 21.14 0.11
N TYR A 42 -4.87 20.39 1.22
CA TYR A 42 -6.04 19.76 1.84
C TYR A 42 -6.64 20.55 3.02
N GLN A 43 -6.22 21.81 3.22
CA GLN A 43 -6.81 22.67 4.26
C GLN A 43 -8.33 22.79 4.07
N GLY A 44 -9.07 22.62 5.16
CA GLY A 44 -10.54 22.76 5.18
C GLY A 44 -11.33 21.53 4.72
N GLN A 45 -10.70 20.49 4.15
CA GLN A 45 -11.40 19.25 3.78
C GLN A 45 -11.55 18.26 4.95
N VAL A 46 -10.77 18.45 6.02
CA VAL A 46 -10.77 17.57 7.19
C VAL A 46 -11.06 18.40 8.43
N SER A 47 -12.08 18.03 9.17
CA SER A 47 -12.51 18.69 10.42
C SER A 47 -11.67 18.28 11.64
N THR A 48 -10.55 17.58 11.45
CA THR A 48 -9.70 17.10 12.54
C THR A 48 -8.89 18.24 13.12
N ARG A 49 -9.38 18.79 14.24
CA ARG A 49 -8.77 19.88 15.03
C ARG A 49 -7.34 19.59 15.55
N PHE A 50 -6.88 18.34 15.46
CA PHE A 50 -5.68 17.85 16.15
C PHE A 50 -4.63 17.16 15.27
N SER A 51 -4.83 17.01 13.95
CA SER A 51 -3.87 16.28 13.11
C SER A 51 -3.78 16.84 11.71
N ASN A 52 -2.56 16.91 11.18
CA ASN A 52 -2.32 17.32 9.80
C ASN A 52 -2.79 16.21 8.83
N PRO A 53 -3.32 16.57 7.65
CA PRO A 53 -3.75 15.61 6.62
C PRO A 53 -2.70 14.53 6.29
N VAL A 54 -1.43 14.92 6.21
CA VAL A 54 -0.31 13.99 5.91
C VAL A 54 -0.07 13.00 7.06
N GLU A 55 -0.09 13.49 8.30
CA GLU A 55 0.07 12.64 9.48
C GLU A 55 -1.06 11.62 9.59
N LEU A 56 -2.28 12.03 9.28
CA LEU A 56 -3.45 11.15 9.27
C LEU A 56 -3.30 10.03 8.23
N LEU A 57 -2.84 10.34 7.01
CA LEU A 57 -2.58 9.32 5.98
C LEU A 57 -1.54 8.30 6.44
N SER A 58 -0.41 8.77 6.98
CA SER A 58 0.68 7.90 7.44
C SER A 58 0.27 7.05 8.63
N LEU A 59 -0.46 7.62 9.59
CA LEU A 59 -0.95 6.91 10.76
C LEU A 59 -2.00 5.86 10.39
N ALA A 60 -2.98 6.23 9.55
CA ALA A 60 -4.01 5.31 9.09
C ALA A 60 -3.40 4.12 8.35
N TYR A 61 -2.42 4.37 7.49
CA TYR A 61 -1.70 3.32 6.79
C TYR A 61 -1.04 2.33 7.76
N LEU A 62 -0.31 2.82 8.75
CA LEU A 62 0.42 2.00 9.71
C LEU A 62 -0.52 1.17 10.60
N ILE A 63 -1.59 1.77 11.13
CA ILE A 63 -2.57 1.08 11.97
C ILE A 63 -3.24 -0.05 11.19
N ILE A 64 -3.71 0.25 9.98
CA ILE A 64 -4.41 -0.73 9.16
C ILE A 64 -3.47 -1.86 8.74
N PHE A 65 -2.23 -1.55 8.35
CA PHE A 65 -1.22 -2.56 8.02
C PHE A 65 -1.01 -3.55 9.17
N VAL A 66 -0.81 -3.06 10.39
CA VAL A 66 -0.59 -3.91 11.58
C VAL A 66 -1.80 -4.81 11.84
N ILE A 67 -3.02 -4.27 11.78
CA ILE A 67 -4.24 -5.05 12.03
C ILE A 67 -4.47 -6.06 10.91
N ALA A 68 -4.25 -5.68 9.65
CA ALA A 68 -4.45 -6.52 8.47
C ALA A 68 -3.40 -7.64 8.34
N SER A 69 -2.23 -7.49 8.97
CA SER A 69 -1.16 -8.51 8.97
C SER A 69 -1.64 -9.86 9.53
N ILE A 70 -2.54 -9.84 10.51
CA ILE A 70 -3.07 -11.05 11.15
C ILE A 70 -3.98 -11.85 10.19
N PRO A 71 -5.05 -11.27 9.61
CA PRO A 71 -5.87 -11.99 8.64
C PRO A 71 -5.13 -12.31 7.34
N ALA A 72 -4.16 -11.48 6.92
CA ALA A 72 -3.33 -11.77 5.74
C ALA A 72 -2.54 -13.07 5.90
N SER A 73 -1.95 -13.30 7.07
CA SER A 73 -1.26 -14.57 7.39
C SER A 73 -2.20 -15.79 7.27
N TYR A 74 -3.43 -15.67 7.78
CA TYR A 74 -4.44 -16.72 7.63
C TYR A 74 -4.84 -16.95 6.16
N MET A 75 -5.00 -15.88 5.38
CA MET A 75 -5.33 -15.95 3.96
C MET A 75 -4.23 -16.65 3.16
N ILE A 76 -2.95 -16.35 3.41
CA ILE A 76 -1.82 -17.00 2.73
C ILE A 76 -1.82 -18.51 3.00
N HIS A 77 -2.15 -18.93 4.23
CA HIS A 77 -2.23 -20.35 4.56
C HIS A 77 -3.39 -21.07 3.83
N ARG A 78 -4.53 -20.40 3.62
CA ARG A 78 -5.72 -21.01 3.00
C ARG A 78 -5.71 -20.94 1.47
N LEU A 79 -5.29 -19.81 0.91
CA LEU A 79 -5.38 -19.49 -0.53
C LEU A 79 -4.06 -19.73 -1.27
N GLY A 80 -2.96 -19.89 -0.53
CA GLY A 80 -1.62 -20.01 -1.08
C GLY A 80 -1.04 -18.66 -1.50
N ILE A 81 0.29 -18.61 -1.59
CA ILE A 81 1.05 -17.39 -1.86
C ILE A 81 0.69 -16.78 -3.23
N THR A 82 0.51 -17.61 -4.26
CA THR A 82 0.30 -17.12 -5.64
C THR A 82 -1.01 -16.36 -5.80
N LEU A 83 -2.10 -16.82 -5.18
CA LEU A 83 -3.38 -16.13 -5.26
C LEU A 83 -3.38 -14.87 -4.39
N SER A 84 -2.82 -14.94 -3.17
CA SER A 84 -2.70 -13.78 -2.28
C SER A 84 -1.92 -12.64 -2.92
N VAL A 85 -0.77 -12.93 -3.57
CA VAL A 85 0.04 -11.91 -4.25
C VAL A 85 -0.72 -11.28 -5.43
N ARG A 86 -1.54 -12.04 -6.16
CA ARG A 86 -2.35 -11.50 -7.26
C ARG A 86 -3.45 -10.55 -6.77
N ILE A 87 -4.07 -10.89 -5.64
CA ILE A 87 -5.07 -10.03 -4.99
C ILE A 87 -4.40 -8.73 -4.51
N ALA A 88 -3.26 -8.84 -3.81
CA ALA A 88 -2.48 -7.69 -3.38
C ALA A 88 -2.07 -6.80 -4.56
N ALA A 89 -1.58 -7.37 -5.66
CA ALA A 89 -1.25 -6.61 -6.87
C ALA A 89 -2.44 -5.82 -7.42
N GLY A 90 -3.63 -6.43 -7.46
CA GLY A 90 -4.86 -5.75 -7.88
C GLY A 90 -5.24 -4.59 -6.95
N MET A 91 -5.11 -4.80 -5.64
CA MET A 91 -5.37 -3.75 -4.64
C MET A 91 -4.36 -2.60 -4.72
N ILE A 92 -3.08 -2.88 -5.00
CA ILE A 92 -2.05 -1.86 -5.23
C ILE A 92 -2.40 -1.01 -6.44
N ILE A 93 -2.80 -1.63 -7.55
CA ILE A 93 -3.21 -0.91 -8.76
C ILE A 93 -4.43 -0.03 -8.46
N PHE A 94 -5.45 -0.58 -7.81
CA PHE A 94 -6.66 0.16 -7.46
C PHE A 94 -6.36 1.35 -6.53
N GLY A 95 -5.61 1.13 -5.46
CA GLY A 95 -5.29 2.17 -4.49
C GLY A 95 -4.36 3.26 -5.05
N SER A 96 -3.36 2.87 -5.85
CA SER A 96 -2.44 3.83 -6.46
C SER A 96 -3.11 4.69 -7.55
N LEU A 97 -3.88 4.08 -8.45
CA LEU A 97 -4.64 4.81 -9.48
C LEU A 97 -5.74 5.68 -8.85
N GLY A 98 -6.43 5.17 -7.84
CA GLY A 98 -7.47 5.92 -7.13
C GLY A 98 -6.93 7.20 -6.48
N LYS A 99 -5.76 7.13 -5.81
CA LYS A 99 -5.08 8.32 -5.26
C LYS A 99 -4.72 9.34 -6.33
N TRP A 100 -4.28 8.88 -7.50
CA TRP A 100 -3.87 9.77 -8.60
C TRP A 100 -5.07 10.49 -9.23
N ILE A 101 -6.15 9.76 -9.53
CA ILE A 101 -7.35 10.30 -10.18
C ILE A 101 -8.12 11.24 -9.24
N TYR A 102 -8.26 10.86 -7.97
CA TYR A 102 -9.08 11.58 -6.99
C TYR A 102 -8.25 12.44 -6.03
N LEU A 103 -7.09 12.94 -6.48
CA LEU A 103 -6.19 13.74 -5.67
C LEU A 103 -6.87 14.96 -5.03
N ALA A 104 -7.88 15.55 -5.66
CA ALA A 104 -8.56 16.72 -5.11
C ALA A 104 -9.42 16.43 -3.86
N ASN A 105 -9.72 15.15 -3.57
CA ASN A 105 -10.72 14.76 -2.57
C ASN A 105 -10.09 13.89 -1.48
N PHE A 106 -9.76 14.52 -0.34
CA PHE A 106 -9.01 13.88 0.73
C PHE A 106 -9.62 12.57 1.27
N PRO A 107 -10.94 12.46 1.53
CA PRO A 107 -11.54 11.22 2.02
C PRO A 107 -11.32 10.03 1.06
N VAL A 108 -11.34 10.29 -0.26
CA VAL A 108 -11.11 9.26 -1.27
C VAL A 108 -9.64 8.84 -1.26
N VAL A 109 -8.72 9.80 -1.15
CA VAL A 109 -7.28 9.52 -1.00
C VAL A 109 -7.00 8.70 0.25
N LEU A 110 -7.65 9.03 1.38
CA LEU A 110 -7.54 8.26 2.63
C LEU A 110 -8.08 6.85 2.47
N PHE A 111 -9.23 6.66 1.82
CA PHE A 111 -9.76 5.34 1.52
C PHE A 111 -8.81 4.51 0.65
N CYS A 112 -8.26 5.10 -0.41
CA CYS A 112 -7.26 4.44 -1.24
C CYS A 112 -5.98 4.12 -0.47
N GLN A 113 -5.56 4.97 0.47
CA GLN A 113 -4.43 4.71 1.37
C GLN A 113 -4.70 3.50 2.28
N ILE A 114 -5.92 3.34 2.78
CA ILE A 114 -6.34 2.16 3.56
C ILE A 114 -6.27 0.90 2.70
N VAL A 115 -6.76 0.95 1.46
CA VAL A 115 -6.66 -0.20 0.54
C VAL A 115 -5.20 -0.58 0.27
N LEU A 116 -4.31 0.41 0.12
CA LEU A 116 -2.87 0.17 -0.04
C LEU A 116 -2.26 -0.49 1.20
N ALA A 117 -2.66 -0.07 2.40
CA ALA A 117 -2.21 -0.69 3.65
C ALA A 117 -2.65 -2.16 3.75
N LEU A 118 -3.90 -2.48 3.36
CA LEU A 118 -4.35 -3.87 3.28
C LEU A 118 -3.57 -4.67 2.24
N SER A 119 -3.13 -4.04 1.15
CA SER A 119 -2.39 -4.72 0.09
C SER A 119 -0.94 -5.03 0.44
N GLN A 120 -0.34 -4.31 1.40
CA GLN A 120 1.02 -4.56 1.87
C GLN A 120 1.07 -5.66 2.94
N ALA A 121 0.01 -5.80 3.74
CA ALA A 121 -0.11 -6.77 4.83
C ALA A 121 -0.13 -8.22 4.32
#